data_AF-A0AAV2CXA2-F1
#
_entry.id   AF-A0AAV2CXA2-F1
#
_cell.length_a   1.000
_cell.length_b   1.000
_cell.length_c   1.000
_cell.angle_alpha   90.00
_cell.angle_beta   90.00
_cell.angle_gamma   90.00
#
_symmetry.space_group_name_H-M   'P 1'
#
loop_
_entity.id
_entity.type
_entity.pdbx_description
1 polymer ?
#
loop_
_entity_poly.entity_id
_entity_poly.type
_entity_poly.pdbx_seq_one_letter_code
_entity_poly.pdbx_strand_id
1 'polypeptide(L)'
;MAIVLISTLLLLISLSSDHWFCSSSYVEDACCVTRYQDLCIRSLSSFSRTAKSSPSKWPRAGVSVTLSESKNTTQFLVKMLQDREFSGPETNRNRIALSDCVECFREAVDELHRSLALLMSLLDGGPDQVSN
;
A
#
# COMPACT_ATOMS: atom_id res chain seq x y z
N MET A 1 7.60 -38.79 -18.28
CA MET A 1 8.06 -37.39 -18.13
C MET A 1 6.96 -36.46 -17.62
N ALA A 2 5.76 -36.45 -18.21
CA ALA A 2 4.64 -35.62 -17.74
C ALA A 2 4.24 -35.86 -16.26
N ILE A 3 4.24 -37.11 -15.80
CA ILE A 3 3.91 -37.46 -14.40
C ILE A 3 4.93 -36.87 -13.42
N VAL A 4 6.22 -36.88 -13.78
CA VAL A 4 7.30 -36.31 -12.96
C VAL A 4 7.16 -34.79 -12.89
N LEU A 5 6.81 -34.14 -14.00
CA LEU A 5 6.58 -32.69 -14.07
C LEU A 5 5.38 -32.25 -13.22
N ILE A 6 4.27 -32.99 -13.28
CA ILE A 6 3.08 -32.73 -12.46
C ILE A 6 3.40 -32.94 -10.97
N SER A 7 4.13 -34.02 -10.64
CA SER A 7 4.55 -34.30 -9.27
C SER A 7 5.47 -33.21 -8.71
N THR A 8 6.42 -32.70 -9.50
CA THR A 8 7.30 -31.62 -9.07
C THR A 8 6.54 -30.29 -8.95
N LEU A 9 5.58 -30.02 -9.83
CA LEU A 9 4.76 -28.81 -9.78
C LEU A 9 3.88 -28.79 -8.52
N LEU A 10 3.25 -29.91 -8.18
CA LEU A 10 2.45 -30.04 -6.94
C LEU A 10 3.31 -29.91 -5.68
N LEU A 11 4.54 -30.45 -5.70
CA LEU A 11 5.49 -30.30 -4.59
C LEU A 11 5.92 -28.84 -4.40
N LEU A 12 6.16 -28.12 -5.50
CA LEU A 12 6.52 -26.69 -5.49
C LEU A 12 5.37 -25.81 -4.98
N ILE A 13 4.12 -26.10 -5.36
CA ILE A 13 2.92 -25.39 -4.87
C ILE A 13 2.75 -25.59 -3.34
N SER A 14 3.03 -26.80 -2.86
CA SER A 14 2.95 -27.11 -1.42
C SER A 14 4.05 -26.40 -0.62
N LEU A 15 5.25 -26.27 -1.20
CA LEU A 15 6.40 -25.61 -0.57
C LEU A 15 6.31 -24.07 -0.60
N SER A 16 5.58 -23.51 -1.56
CA SER A 16 5.31 -22.08 -1.70
C SER A 16 4.01 -21.64 -1.02
N SER A 17 3.34 -22.56 -0.32
CA SER A 17 2.30 -22.20 0.63
C SER A 17 2.96 -21.52 1.83
N ASP A 18 3.29 -20.24 1.70
CA ASP A 18 3.32 -19.33 2.84
C ASP A 18 1.94 -19.48 3.47
N HIS A 19 1.86 -20.34 4.48
CA HIS A 19 0.63 -20.55 5.22
C HIS A 19 0.37 -19.23 5.95
N TRP A 20 -0.39 -18.34 5.32
CA TRP A 20 -0.95 -17.17 5.97
C TRP A 20 -1.99 -17.68 6.95
N PHE A 21 -1.51 -18.09 8.11
CA PHE A 21 -2.35 -18.36 9.25
C PHE A 21 -2.81 -17.01 9.79
N CYS A 22 -3.85 -16.47 9.14
CA CYS A 22 -4.54 -15.24 9.51
C CYS A 22 -5.14 -15.43 10.92
N SER A 23 -4.89 -14.50 11.85
CA SER A 23 -5.08 -14.66 13.31
C SER A 23 -5.90 -13.53 13.97
N SER A 24 -6.45 -13.86 15.14
CA SER A 24 -7.30 -13.22 16.19
C SER A 24 -7.99 -11.85 16.03
N SER A 25 -7.49 -10.93 15.22
CA SER A 25 -7.99 -9.54 15.17
C SER A 25 -8.26 -9.06 13.74
N TYR A 26 -9.18 -8.10 13.57
CA TYR A 26 -9.55 -7.61 12.24
C TYR A 26 -8.36 -7.02 11.45
N VAL A 27 -7.37 -6.44 12.14
CA VAL A 27 -6.18 -5.87 11.49
C VAL A 27 -5.17 -6.94 11.09
N GLU A 28 -4.98 -7.98 11.90
CA GLU A 28 -4.15 -9.14 11.52
C GLU A 28 -4.74 -9.82 10.29
N ASP A 29 -6.06 -9.97 10.24
CA ASP A 29 -6.75 -10.55 9.08
C ASP A 29 -6.52 -9.73 7.80
N ALA A 30 -6.74 -8.42 7.88
CA ALA A 30 -6.51 -7.51 6.76
C ALA A 30 -5.03 -7.42 6.33
N CYS A 31 -4.10 -7.57 7.27
CA CYS A 31 -2.67 -7.40 7.01
C CYS A 31 -1.94 -8.69 6.66
N CYS A 32 -2.51 -9.87 6.96
CA CYS A 32 -1.88 -11.13 6.58
C CYS A 32 -1.65 -11.16 5.07
N VAL A 33 -2.46 -10.42 4.30
CA VAL A 33 -2.32 -10.32 2.85
C VAL A 33 -1.20 -9.47 2.25
N THR A 34 -0.36 -8.90 3.11
CA THR A 34 0.66 -7.95 2.70
C THR A 34 2.05 -8.53 2.83
N ARG A 35 2.97 -8.08 1.96
CA ARG A 35 4.40 -8.48 2.04
C ARG A 35 5.05 -8.06 3.36
N TYR A 36 4.64 -6.93 3.92
CA TYR A 36 5.21 -6.35 5.13
C TYR A 36 4.14 -6.30 6.24
N GLN A 37 3.77 -7.47 6.75
CA GLN A 37 2.67 -7.64 7.71
C GLN A 37 2.83 -6.77 8.96
N ASP A 38 4.02 -6.74 9.58
CA ASP A 38 4.29 -5.90 10.76
C ASP A 38 4.16 -4.40 10.49
N LEU A 39 4.51 -3.95 9.29
CA LEU A 39 4.33 -2.56 8.89
C LEU A 39 2.84 -2.27 8.72
N CYS A 40 2.12 -3.14 8.02
CA CYS A 40 0.68 -3.02 7.84
C CYS A 40 -0.06 -2.94 9.18
N ILE A 41 0.22 -3.85 10.12
CA ILE A 41 -0.43 -3.89 11.44
C ILE A 41 -0.17 -2.58 12.19
N ARG A 42 1.08 -2.10 12.23
CA ARG A 42 1.43 -0.82 12.86
C ARG A 42 0.67 0.34 12.23
N SER A 43 0.67 0.41 10.90
CA SER A 43 0.02 1.48 10.14
C SER A 43 -1.50 1.49 10.26
N LEU A 44 -2.15 0.32 10.35
CA LEU A 44 -3.61 0.21 10.28
C LEU A 44 -4.31 -0.11 11.60
N SER A 45 -3.55 -0.38 12.68
CA SER A 45 -4.11 -0.72 14.01
C SER A 45 -5.17 0.26 14.50
N SER A 46 -4.99 1.56 14.29
CA SER A 46 -5.92 2.63 14.69
C SER A 46 -7.28 2.55 13.98
N PHE A 47 -7.34 1.91 12.81
CA PHE A 47 -8.56 1.74 12.01
C PHE A 47 -9.39 0.53 12.44
N SER A 48 -8.88 -0.36 13.31
CA SER A 48 -9.55 -1.60 13.73
C SER A 48 -10.97 -1.37 14.25
N ARG A 49 -11.22 -0.25 14.94
CA ARG A 49 -12.55 0.11 15.46
C ARG A 49 -13.52 0.58 14.38
N THR A 50 -13.02 1.22 13.33
CA THR A 50 -13.83 1.82 12.25
C THR A 50 -14.06 0.82 11.11
N ALA A 51 -13.03 0.04 10.78
CA ALA A 51 -13.04 -0.96 9.72
C ALA A 51 -13.75 -2.24 10.17
N LYS A 52 -13.38 -2.79 11.34
CA LYS A 52 -13.89 -4.06 11.87
C LYS A 52 -13.92 -5.16 10.78
N SER A 53 -15.05 -5.84 10.63
CA SER A 53 -15.29 -6.90 9.66
C SER A 53 -15.63 -6.40 8.25
N SER A 54 -15.52 -5.11 7.95
CA SER A 54 -15.88 -4.56 6.64
C SER A 54 -14.67 -4.60 5.70
N PRO A 55 -14.62 -5.51 4.72
CA PRO A 55 -13.44 -5.68 3.87
C PRO A 55 -13.19 -4.44 3.01
N SER A 56 -14.25 -3.70 2.65
CA SER A 56 -14.15 -2.47 1.86
C SER A 56 -13.46 -1.32 2.56
N LYS A 57 -13.42 -1.31 3.90
CA LYS A 57 -12.81 -0.23 4.67
C LYS A 57 -11.29 -0.35 4.80
N TRP A 58 -10.75 -1.57 4.75
CA TRP A 58 -9.30 -1.80 4.89
C TRP A 58 -8.48 -1.22 3.73
N PRO A 59 -8.85 -1.40 2.44
CA PRO A 59 -8.18 -0.73 1.34
C PRO A 59 -8.29 0.80 1.42
N ARG A 60 -9.46 1.34 1.80
CA ARG A 60 -9.65 2.79 1.99
C ARG A 60 -8.69 3.33 3.07
N ALA A 61 -8.57 2.64 4.19
CA ALA A 61 -7.63 2.99 5.26
C ALA A 61 -6.17 2.91 4.78
N GLY A 62 -5.81 1.84 4.06
CA GLY A 62 -4.48 1.68 3.46
C GLY A 62 -4.10 2.84 2.53
N VAL A 63 -4.96 3.17 1.56
CA VAL A 63 -4.73 4.30 0.65
C VAL A 63 -4.67 5.63 1.40
N SER A 64 -5.50 5.83 2.42
CA SER A 64 -5.49 7.06 3.22
C SER A 64 -4.18 7.23 4.02
N VAL A 65 -3.62 6.15 4.57
CA VAL A 65 -2.31 6.19 5.25
C VAL A 65 -1.22 6.49 4.24
N THR A 66 -1.16 5.77 3.12
CA THR A 66 -0.17 6.00 2.06
C THR A 66 -0.22 7.44 1.55
N LEU A 67 -1.42 7.99 1.34
CA LEU A 67 -1.60 9.39 0.92
C LEU A 67 -0.99 10.39 1.91
N SER A 68 -1.16 10.16 3.22
CA SER A 68 -0.56 11.00 4.26
C SER A 68 0.98 10.91 4.23
N GLU A 69 1.52 9.70 4.14
CA GLU A 69 2.96 9.48 4.10
C GLU A 69 3.61 10.03 2.83
N SER A 70 2.95 9.90 1.67
CA SER A 70 3.39 10.50 0.42
C SER A 70 3.44 12.02 0.52
N LYS A 71 2.42 12.67 1.12
CA LYS A 71 2.43 14.12 1.36
C LYS A 71 3.57 14.56 2.28
N ASN A 72 3.79 13.83 3.37
CA ASN A 72 4.90 14.09 4.30
C ASN A 72 6.26 13.97 3.58
N THR A 73 6.41 12.92 2.75
CA THR A 73 7.64 12.69 1.97
C THR A 73 7.87 13.80 0.95
N THR A 74 6.84 14.24 0.22
CA THR A 74 6.94 15.39 -0.68
C THR A 74 7.44 16.64 0.05
N GLN A 75 6.89 16.94 1.23
CA GLN A 75 7.33 18.10 2.02
C GLN A 75 8.78 17.97 2.48
N PHE A 76 9.19 16.78 2.90
CA PHE A 76 10.57 16.51 3.30
C PHE A 76 11.55 16.70 2.12
N LEU A 77 11.22 16.15 0.95
CA LEU A 77 12.03 16.31 -0.26
C LEU A 77 12.13 17.77 -0.71
N VAL A 78 11.03 18.53 -0.65
CA VAL A 78 11.03 19.97 -0.96
C VAL A 78 11.93 20.74 0.00
N LYS A 79 11.89 20.43 1.30
CA LYS A 79 12.78 21.05 2.29
C LYS A 79 14.25 20.75 1.99
N MET A 80 14.57 19.49 1.64
CA MET A 80 15.94 19.12 1.25
C MET A 80 16.40 19.86 -0.02
N LEU A 81 15.54 20.02 -1.01
CA LEU A 81 15.88 20.75 -2.24
C LEU A 81 16.17 22.25 -1.99
N GLN A 82 15.55 22.82 -0.94
CA GLN A 82 15.74 24.20 -0.50
C GLN A 82 16.95 24.38 0.42
N ASP A 83 17.56 23.30 0.89
CA ASP A 83 18.73 23.37 1.76
C ASP A 83 19.95 23.93 0.99
N ARG A 84 20.70 24.78 1.68
CA ARG A 84 21.91 25.40 1.15
C ARG A 84 23.02 24.39 0.90
N GLU A 85 23.01 23.25 1.60
CA GLU A 85 23.96 22.16 1.39
C GLU A 85 23.92 21.62 -0.04
N PHE A 86 22.77 21.70 -0.72
CA PHE A 86 22.61 21.28 -2.11
C PHE A 86 22.75 22.41 -3.13
N SER A 87 23.31 23.57 -2.77
CA SER A 87 23.40 24.74 -3.67
C SER A 87 24.73 24.87 -4.44
N GLY A 88 25.67 23.94 -4.28
CA GLY A 88 26.96 23.95 -4.96
C GLY A 88 26.90 23.35 -6.39
N PRO A 89 27.89 23.67 -7.26
CA PRO A 89 27.98 23.07 -8.60
C PRO A 89 28.17 21.54 -8.55
N GLU A 90 28.86 21.03 -7.51
CA GLU A 90 29.06 19.59 -7.28
C GLU A 90 27.77 18.84 -6.95
N THR A 91 26.76 19.52 -6.41
CA THR A 91 25.48 18.92 -5.99
C THR A 91 24.39 19.02 -7.05
N ASN A 92 24.69 19.53 -8.24
CA ASN A 92 23.68 19.73 -9.30
C ASN A 92 22.96 18.43 -9.68
N ARG A 93 23.69 17.31 -9.79
CA ARG A 93 23.08 16.00 -10.05
C ARG A 93 22.10 15.56 -8.96
N ASN A 94 22.46 15.80 -7.69
CA ASN A 94 21.59 15.49 -6.55
C ASN A 94 20.33 16.36 -6.54
N ARG A 95 20.44 17.64 -6.91
CA ARG A 95 19.28 18.53 -7.05
C ARG A 95 18.31 18.03 -8.12
N ILE A 96 18.84 17.61 -9.27
CA ILE A 96 18.01 17.06 -10.37
C ILE A 96 17.28 15.81 -9.87
N ALA A 97 18.00 14.86 -9.28
CA ALA A 97 17.37 13.65 -8.73
C ALA A 97 16.32 13.96 -7.66
N LEU A 98 16.58 14.91 -6.75
CA LEU A 98 15.60 15.35 -5.75
C LEU A 98 14.38 16.00 -6.38
N SER A 99 14.55 16.78 -7.46
CA SER A 99 13.45 17.37 -8.22
C SER A 99 12.57 16.28 -8.83
N ASP A 100 13.17 15.27 -9.45
CA ASP A 100 12.45 14.13 -10.04
C ASP A 100 11.69 13.34 -8.96
N CYS A 101 12.28 13.15 -7.77
CA CYS A 101 11.58 12.56 -6.64
C CYS A 101 10.38 13.41 -6.21
N VAL A 102 10.52 14.74 -6.11
CA VAL A 102 9.40 15.62 -5.74
C VAL A 102 8.26 15.51 -6.76
N GLU A 103 8.57 15.47 -8.05
CA GLU A 103 7.58 15.30 -9.12
C GLU A 103 6.88 13.94 -9.01
N CYS A 104 7.64 12.85 -8.90
CA CYS A 104 7.10 11.50 -8.75
C CYS A 104 6.17 11.37 -7.52
N PHE A 105 6.54 11.96 -6.38
CA PHE A 105 5.68 11.93 -5.20
C PHE A 105 4.45 12.82 -5.32
N ARG A 106 4.50 13.92 -6.09
CA ARG A 106 3.30 14.73 -6.40
C ARG A 106 2.33 13.94 -7.28
N GLU A 107 2.82 13.31 -8.33
CA GLU A 107 2.02 12.42 -9.17
C GLU A 107 1.41 11.27 -8.36
N ALA A 108 2.20 10.65 -7.48
CA ALA A 108 1.69 9.60 -6.59
C ALA A 108 0.57 10.11 -5.68
N VAL A 109 0.70 11.33 -5.13
CA VAL A 109 -0.36 11.95 -4.32
C VAL A 109 -1.64 12.12 -5.12
N ASP A 110 -1.56 12.58 -6.38
CA ASP A 110 -2.73 12.75 -7.24
C ASP A 110 -3.40 11.41 -7.56
N GLU A 111 -2.62 10.38 -7.91
CA GLU A 111 -3.14 9.05 -8.20
C GLU A 111 -3.73 8.36 -6.95
N LEU A 112 -3.17 8.63 -5.77
CA LEU A 112 -3.73 8.14 -4.50
C LEU A 112 -5.07 8.81 -4.18
N HIS A 113 -5.26 10.10 -4.47
CA HIS A 113 -6.58 10.74 -4.33
C HIS A 113 -7.60 10.11 -5.28
N ARG A 114 -7.21 9.83 -6.53
CA ARG A 114 -8.06 9.15 -7.51
C ARG A 114 -8.42 7.75 -7.04
N SER A 115 -7.44 6.98 -6.58
CA SER A 115 -7.63 5.63 -6.05
C SER A 115 -8.59 5.63 -4.85
N LEU A 116 -8.45 6.60 -3.94
CA LEU A 116 -9.36 6.73 -2.80
C LEU A 116 -10.78 7.05 -3.25
N ALA A 117 -10.95 7.97 -4.19
CA ALA A 117 -12.26 8.31 -4.75
C ALA A 117 -12.94 7.09 -5.39
N LEU A 118 -12.19 6.28 -6.14
CA LEU A 118 -12.69 5.03 -6.72
C LEU A 118 -13.08 4.00 -5.66
N LEU A 119 -12.28 3.82 -4.61
CA LEU A 119 -12.63 2.91 -3.51
C LEU A 119 -13.87 3.38 -2.73
N MET A 120 -14.10 4.69 -2.66
CA MET A 120 -15.33 5.25 -2.10
C MET A 120 -16.52 4.94 -3.01
N SER A 121 -16.42 5.20 -4.33
CA SER A 121 -17.53 4.98 -5.26
C SER A 121 -17.89 3.51 -5.49
N LEU A 122 -16.90 2.62 -5.60
CA LEU A 122 -17.13 1.21 -5.93
C LEU A 122 -17.77 0.41 -4.78
N LEU A 123 -17.54 0.85 -3.54
CA LEU A 123 -17.92 0.07 -2.36
C LEU A 123 -19.08 0.71 -1.59
N ASP A 124 -19.54 1.90 -2.00
CA ASP A 124 -20.82 2.48 -1.59
C ASP A 124 -22.00 2.02 -2.50
N GLY A 125 -21.72 1.23 -3.56
CA GLY A 125 -22.70 0.68 -4.51
C GLY A 125 -22.61 -0.84 -4.73
N GLY A 126 -22.28 -1.63 -3.71
CA GLY A 126 -22.29 -3.11 -3.77
C GLY A 126 -23.69 -3.74 -3.56
N PRO A 127 -23.94 -4.97 -4.04
CA PRO A 127 -25.26 -5.44 -4.48
C PRO A 127 -26.17 -5.90 -3.33
N ASP A 128 -27.16 -5.08 -3.00
CA ASP A 128 -28.46 -5.57 -2.54
C ASP A 128 -29.33 -5.87 -3.77
N GLN A 129 -29.15 -7.02 -4.44
CA GLN A 129 -30.16 -7.71 -5.27
C GLN A 129 -29.56 -8.99 -5.90
N VAL A 130 -29.53 -10.10 -5.15
CA VAL A 130 -30.05 -11.42 -5.61
C VAL A 130 -30.41 -12.18 -4.33
N SER A 131 -31.65 -12.02 -3.86
CA SER A 131 -32.38 -12.99 -3.02
C SER A 131 -33.85 -12.63 -3.00
N ASN A 132 -34.65 -13.52 -3.61
CA ASN A 132 -36.11 -13.61 -3.73
C ASN A 132 -36.80 -12.84 -4.86
#